data_AF-A0A0G4KDM1-F1
#
_entry.id   AF-A0A0G4KDM1-F1
#
_cell.length_a   1.000
_cell.length_b   1.000
_cell.length_c   1.000
_cell.angle_alpha   90.00
_cell.angle_beta   90.00
_cell.angle_gamma   90.00
#
_symmetry.space_group_name_H-M   'P 1'
#
loop_
_entity.id
_entity.type
_entity.pdbx_description
1 polymer ?
#
loop_
_entity_poly.entity_id
_entity_poly.type
_entity_poly.pdbx_seq_one_letter_code
_entity_poly.pdbx_strand_id
1 'polypeptide(L)'
;MVRPRVRLPRVRLAQQLQQRSLHSVPKLDHDFSNGVPGVLSADGFQMAWTEYMTHTLDKLNALTAGTDLETRDTKQIIHATARDPDQAPIFNHASMAHNTHFFFKTLTPTPKPMPPQLAADLSTAFSSLETLRREMTLTAASMFGPGFVWLVKASSSAAS
;
A
#
# COMPACT_ATOMS: atom_id res chain seq x y z
N MET A 1 43.20 -15.95 -52.95
CA MET A 1 41.81 -15.97 -52.43
C MET A 1 41.85 -15.56 -50.95
N VAL A 2 41.69 -14.27 -50.65
CA VAL A 2 41.83 -13.71 -49.29
C VAL A 2 40.41 -13.44 -48.76
N ARG A 3 40.00 -14.11 -47.67
CA ARG A 3 38.70 -13.87 -47.03
C ARG A 3 38.80 -12.66 -46.10
N PRO A 4 37.93 -11.64 -46.22
CA PRO A 4 37.93 -10.52 -45.30
C PRO A 4 37.32 -10.96 -43.96
N ARG A 5 38.02 -10.66 -42.86
CA ARG A 5 37.49 -10.84 -41.49
C ARG A 5 36.55 -9.67 -41.18
N VAL A 6 35.25 -9.94 -41.18
CA VAL A 6 34.24 -9.00 -40.67
C VAL A 6 34.37 -8.94 -39.15
N ARG A 7 34.70 -7.77 -38.61
CA ARG A 7 34.64 -7.52 -37.16
C ARG A 7 33.20 -7.17 -36.80
N LEU A 8 32.54 -8.06 -36.05
CA LEU A 8 31.25 -7.76 -35.46
C LEU A 8 31.42 -6.71 -34.36
N PRO A 9 30.54 -5.70 -34.28
CA PRO A 9 30.53 -4.75 -33.17
C PRO A 9 30.21 -5.50 -31.87
N ARG A 10 31.03 -5.27 -30.84
CA ARG A 10 30.74 -5.72 -29.49
C ARG A 10 29.47 -5.00 -29.01
N VAL A 11 28.37 -5.72 -28.97
CA VAL A 11 27.18 -5.31 -28.21
C VAL A 11 27.62 -5.20 -26.75
N ARG A 12 27.65 -3.98 -26.22
CA ARG A 12 27.75 -3.79 -24.77
C ARG A 12 26.47 -4.37 -24.19
N LEU A 13 26.59 -5.49 -23.46
CA LEU A 13 25.54 -5.86 -22.51
C LEU A 13 25.30 -4.62 -21.66
N ALA A 14 24.09 -4.05 -21.74
CA ALA A 14 23.64 -3.11 -20.74
C ALA A 14 23.85 -3.83 -19.40
N GLN A 15 24.75 -3.31 -18.58
CA GLN A 15 24.79 -3.71 -17.18
C GLN A 15 23.36 -3.49 -16.70
N GLN A 16 22.65 -4.57 -16.34
CA GLN A 16 21.45 -4.45 -15.54
C GLN A 16 21.89 -3.60 -14.35
N LEU A 17 21.51 -2.32 -14.37
CA LEU A 17 21.63 -1.47 -13.21
C LEU A 17 20.97 -2.31 -12.12
N GLN A 18 21.74 -2.73 -11.12
CA GLN A 18 21.17 -3.20 -9.87
C GLN A 18 20.36 -2.01 -9.37
N GLN A 19 19.09 -1.96 -9.74
CA GLN A 19 18.16 -0.96 -9.23
C GLN A 19 18.21 -1.13 -7.72
N ARG A 20 18.57 -0.05 -7.03
CA ARG A 20 18.52 -0.04 -5.57
C ARG A 20 17.04 -0.06 -5.22
N SER A 21 16.52 -1.23 -4.82
CA SER A 21 15.17 -1.31 -4.28
C SER A 21 15.19 -0.71 -2.87
N LEU A 22 14.90 0.59 -2.77
CA LEU A 22 14.85 1.27 -1.48
C LEU A 22 13.54 1.00 -0.73
N HIS A 23 12.44 0.83 -1.45
CA HIS A 23 11.19 0.38 -0.84
C HIS A 23 11.10 -1.15 -0.85
N SER A 24 10.89 -1.74 0.32
CA SER A 24 10.69 -3.18 0.51
C SER A 24 9.42 -3.45 1.31
N VAL A 25 8.88 -4.67 1.21
CA VAL A 25 7.70 -5.07 1.99
C VAL A 25 8.01 -4.89 3.48
N PRO A 26 7.23 -4.08 4.22
CA PRO A 26 7.51 -3.84 5.63
C PRO A 26 7.19 -5.10 6.44
N LYS A 27 7.85 -5.24 7.59
CA LYS A 27 7.51 -6.31 8.54
C LYS A 27 6.23 -5.93 9.29
N LEU A 28 5.26 -6.85 9.35
CA LEU A 28 4.07 -6.70 10.17
C LEU A 28 4.38 -7.06 11.64
N ASP A 29 3.58 -6.51 12.55
CA ASP A 29 3.70 -6.76 14.00
C ASP A 29 3.30 -8.20 14.38
N HIS A 30 2.48 -8.84 13.54
CA HIS A 30 1.99 -10.20 13.73
C HIS A 30 2.42 -11.09 12.55
N ASP A 31 2.75 -12.34 12.87
CA ASP A 31 2.99 -13.36 11.85
C ASP A 31 1.66 -13.94 11.37
N PHE A 32 1.35 -13.70 10.10
CA PHE A 32 0.17 -14.21 9.42
C PHE A 32 0.53 -15.20 8.30
N SER A 33 1.72 -15.82 8.36
CA SER A 33 2.17 -16.82 7.37
C SER A 33 1.21 -18.02 7.22
N ASN A 34 0.47 -18.37 8.27
CA ASN A 34 -0.56 -19.41 8.25
C ASN A 34 -1.98 -18.86 7.96
N GLY A 35 -2.09 -17.61 7.52
CA GLY A 35 -3.34 -16.90 7.28
C GLY A 35 -3.73 -15.94 8.41
N VAL A 36 -4.78 -15.16 8.16
CA VAL A 36 -5.40 -14.24 9.13
C VAL A 36 -6.69 -14.90 9.63
N PRO A 37 -6.77 -15.28 10.93
CA PRO A 37 -7.92 -16.00 11.46
C PRO A 37 -9.26 -15.29 11.17
N GLY A 38 -10.18 -16.00 10.50
CA GLY A 38 -11.50 -15.50 10.16
C GLY A 38 -11.55 -14.46 9.03
N VAL A 39 -10.42 -14.12 8.40
CA VAL A 39 -10.35 -13.11 7.33
C VAL A 39 -9.71 -13.65 6.06
N LEU A 40 -8.51 -14.25 6.14
CA LEU A 40 -7.74 -14.74 4.98
C LEU A 40 -7.12 -16.11 5.25
N SER A 41 -7.11 -16.98 4.24
CA SER A 41 -6.28 -18.20 4.27
C SER A 41 -4.79 -17.85 4.16
N ALA A 42 -3.91 -18.84 4.36
CA ALA A 42 -2.47 -18.68 4.13
C ALA A 42 -2.17 -18.22 2.69
N ASP A 43 -2.73 -18.90 1.69
CA ASP A 43 -2.57 -18.52 0.28
C ASP A 43 -3.16 -17.13 -0.01
N GLY A 44 -4.31 -16.80 0.59
CA GLY A 44 -4.94 -15.49 0.46
C GLY A 44 -4.06 -14.38 1.04
N PHE A 45 -3.43 -14.62 2.18
CA PHE A 45 -2.46 -13.71 2.77
C PHE A 45 -1.19 -13.59 1.92
N GLN A 46 -0.65 -14.70 1.43
CA GLN A 46 0.52 -14.69 0.55
C GLN A 46 0.27 -13.82 -0.69
N MET A 47 -0.86 -14.02 -1.37
CA MET A 47 -1.23 -13.25 -2.56
C MET A 47 -1.47 -11.76 -2.22
N ALA A 48 -2.31 -11.48 -1.23
CA ALA A 48 -2.77 -10.11 -0.94
C ALA A 48 -1.71 -9.24 -0.24
N TRP A 49 -0.90 -9.82 0.64
CA TRP A 49 0.16 -9.12 1.34
C TRP A 49 1.49 -9.25 0.61
N THR A 50 1.99 -10.47 0.44
CA THR A 50 3.39 -10.65 0.03
C THR A 50 3.58 -10.33 -1.45
N GLU A 51 2.84 -11.01 -2.32
CA GLU A 51 3.01 -10.90 -3.78
C GLU A 51 2.55 -9.53 -4.29
N TYR A 52 1.35 -9.09 -3.89
CA TYR A 52 0.80 -7.81 -4.33
C TYR A 52 1.58 -6.59 -3.81
N MET A 53 2.03 -6.60 -2.55
CA MET A 53 2.86 -5.51 -2.01
C MET A 53 4.23 -5.49 -2.70
N THR A 54 4.86 -6.66 -2.92
CA THR A 54 6.13 -6.75 -3.64
C THR A 54 5.99 -6.15 -5.04
N HIS A 55 4.98 -6.57 -5.79
CA HIS A 55 4.72 -6.01 -7.12
C HIS A 55 4.52 -4.49 -7.09
N THR A 56 3.73 -4.00 -6.14
CA THR A 56 3.43 -2.56 -5.99
C THR A 56 4.70 -1.77 -5.70
N LEU A 57 5.57 -2.28 -4.82
CA LEU A 57 6.82 -1.63 -4.45
C LEU A 57 7.88 -1.71 -5.55
N ASP A 58 7.97 -2.82 -6.29
CA ASP A 58 8.87 -2.93 -7.44
C ASP A 58 8.51 -1.89 -8.51
N LYS A 59 7.21 -1.68 -8.76
CA LYS A 59 6.74 -0.61 -9.66
C LYS A 59 7.06 0.77 -9.11
N LEU A 60 6.86 1.01 -7.82
CA LEU A 60 7.20 2.28 -7.18
C LEU A 60 8.70 2.56 -7.30
N ASN A 61 9.56 1.61 -6.93
CA ASN A 61 11.02 1.71 -7.04
C ASN A 61 11.46 2.03 -8.47
N ALA A 62 10.87 1.37 -9.47
CA ALA A 62 11.20 1.62 -10.87
C ALA A 62 10.82 3.04 -11.33
N LEU A 63 9.69 3.57 -10.84
CA LEU A 63 9.22 4.92 -11.18
C LEU A 63 9.98 6.02 -10.45
N THR A 64 10.50 5.75 -9.25
CA THR A 64 11.22 6.75 -8.44
C THR A 64 12.73 6.69 -8.58
N ALA A 65 13.30 5.65 -9.22
CA ALA A 65 14.73 5.46 -9.39
C ALA A 65 15.43 6.68 -10.00
N GLY A 66 16.46 7.19 -9.31
CA GLY A 66 17.24 8.35 -9.76
C GLY A 66 16.53 9.69 -9.62
N THR A 67 15.38 9.74 -8.94
CA THR A 67 14.64 10.98 -8.63
C THR A 67 14.78 11.33 -7.14
N ASP A 68 14.38 12.56 -6.78
CA ASP A 68 14.32 13.00 -5.38
C ASP A 68 13.28 12.24 -4.53
N LEU A 69 12.46 11.39 -5.14
CA LEU A 69 11.46 10.57 -4.47
C LEU A 69 12.00 9.21 -4.03
N GLU A 70 13.12 8.73 -4.60
CA GLU A 70 13.65 7.38 -4.38
C GLU A 70 13.86 7.05 -2.89
N THR A 71 14.27 8.06 -2.10
CA THR A 71 14.63 7.91 -0.68
C THR A 71 13.51 8.30 0.28
N ARG A 72 12.38 8.79 -0.22
CA ARG A 72 11.26 9.26 0.62
C ARG A 72 10.37 8.10 1.05
N ASP A 73 9.73 8.21 2.21
CA ASP A 73 8.72 7.21 2.57
C ASP A 73 7.46 7.30 1.69
N THR A 74 6.64 6.25 1.67
CA THR A 74 5.45 6.20 0.80
C THR A 74 4.46 7.34 1.08
N LYS A 75 4.33 7.79 2.34
CA LYS A 75 3.44 8.89 2.70
C LYS A 75 3.97 10.23 2.19
N GLN A 76 5.27 10.46 2.30
CA GLN A 76 5.94 11.65 1.74
C GLN A 76 5.82 11.69 0.22
N ILE A 77 5.97 10.53 -0.46
CA ILE A 77 5.76 10.43 -1.90
C ILE A 77 4.32 10.79 -2.26
N ILE A 78 3.32 10.22 -1.57
CA ILE A 78 1.90 10.55 -1.76
C ILE A 78 1.67 12.06 -1.68
N HIS A 79 2.16 12.72 -0.63
CA HIS A 79 2.00 14.17 -0.48
C HIS A 79 2.69 14.98 -1.59
N ALA A 80 3.88 14.54 -2.04
CA ALA A 80 4.64 15.21 -3.08
C ALA A 80 3.99 15.09 -4.47
N THR A 81 3.28 14.00 -4.74
CA THR A 81 2.73 13.70 -6.08
C THR A 81 1.22 13.91 -6.19
N ALA A 82 0.50 14.14 -5.08
CA ALA A 82 -0.97 14.18 -5.03
C ALA A 82 -1.65 15.19 -5.96
N ARG A 83 -0.97 16.28 -6.32
CA ARG A 83 -1.57 17.39 -7.10
C ARG A 83 -1.03 17.49 -8.52
N ASP A 84 -0.14 16.58 -8.90
CA ASP A 84 0.50 16.58 -10.21
C ASP A 84 -0.01 15.38 -11.04
N PRO A 85 -0.81 15.62 -12.10
CA PRO A 85 -1.35 14.54 -12.93
C PRO A 85 -0.26 13.74 -13.66
N ASP A 86 0.90 14.35 -13.96
CA ASP A 86 2.01 13.64 -14.60
C ASP A 86 2.68 12.64 -13.64
N GLN A 87 2.51 12.87 -12.33
CA GLN A 87 2.98 11.98 -11.26
C GLN A 87 1.92 10.98 -10.79
N ALA A 88 0.76 10.92 -11.45
CA ALA A 88 -0.32 10.02 -11.06
C ALA A 88 0.11 8.53 -10.94
N PRO A 89 0.96 7.97 -11.82
CA PRO A 89 1.43 6.59 -11.64
C PRO A 89 2.23 6.40 -10.34
N ILE A 90 3.07 7.37 -9.97
CA ILE A 90 3.85 7.32 -8.72
C ILE A 90 2.92 7.43 -7.52
N PHE A 91 1.99 8.39 -7.56
CA PHE A 91 0.96 8.54 -6.53
C PHE A 91 0.18 7.24 -6.33
N ASN A 92 -0.27 6.60 -7.40
CA ASN A 92 -1.10 5.40 -7.35
C ASN A 92 -0.35 4.23 -6.68
N HIS A 93 0.91 3.96 -7.06
CA HIS A 93 1.69 2.89 -6.44
C HIS A 93 2.08 3.20 -4.99
N ALA A 94 2.45 4.45 -4.68
CA ALA A 94 2.75 4.86 -3.31
C ALA A 94 1.52 4.77 -2.40
N SER A 95 0.37 5.25 -2.88
CA SER A 95 -0.92 5.17 -2.18
C SER A 95 -1.36 3.73 -1.97
N MET A 96 -1.26 2.88 -2.98
CA MET A 96 -1.61 1.47 -2.86
C MET A 96 -0.72 0.76 -1.82
N ALA A 97 0.59 1.00 -1.84
CA ALA A 97 1.50 0.45 -0.84
C ALA A 97 1.16 0.95 0.58
N HIS A 98 0.92 2.24 0.73
CA HIS A 98 0.55 2.84 2.02
C HIS A 98 -0.75 2.25 2.59
N ASN A 99 -1.79 2.17 1.75
CA ASN A 99 -3.12 1.71 2.17
C ASN A 99 -3.13 0.21 2.46
N THR A 100 -2.42 -0.59 1.67
CA THR A 100 -2.27 -2.03 1.90
C THR A 100 -1.55 -2.29 3.21
N HIS A 101 -0.43 -1.60 3.46
CA HIS A 101 0.28 -1.71 4.74
C HIS A 101 -0.59 -1.27 5.92
N PHE A 102 -1.33 -0.17 5.79
CA PHE A 102 -2.24 0.27 6.84
C PHE A 102 -3.31 -0.78 7.16
N PHE A 103 -3.94 -1.37 6.13
CA PHE A 103 -4.94 -2.42 6.30
C PHE A 103 -4.37 -3.59 7.11
N PHE A 104 -3.26 -4.21 6.66
CA PHE A 104 -2.68 -5.37 7.34
C PHE A 104 -2.15 -5.06 8.74
N LYS A 105 -1.64 -3.84 8.97
CA LYS A 105 -1.18 -3.39 10.29
C LYS A 105 -2.31 -3.30 11.32
N THR A 106 -3.55 -3.07 10.88
CA THR A 106 -4.71 -2.98 11.79
C THR A 106 -5.35 -4.33 12.14
N LEU A 107 -4.94 -5.41 11.47
CA LEU A 107 -5.40 -6.76 11.77
C LEU A 107 -4.74 -7.30 13.03
N THR A 108 -5.47 -8.10 13.80
CA THR A 108 -4.94 -8.78 14.98
C THR A 108 -5.43 -10.23 15.02
N PRO A 109 -4.56 -11.21 15.31
CA PRO A 109 -4.98 -12.60 15.47
C PRO A 109 -5.78 -12.82 16.77
N THR A 110 -5.71 -11.87 17.71
CA THR A 110 -6.35 -11.98 19.02
C THR A 110 -7.16 -10.71 19.28
N PRO A 111 -8.48 -10.76 19.07
CA PRO A 111 -9.36 -9.63 19.33
C PRO A 111 -9.19 -9.10 20.76
N LYS A 112 -9.04 -7.80 20.89
CA LYS A 112 -8.98 -7.11 22.19
C LYS A 112 -10.28 -6.35 22.44
N PRO A 113 -10.72 -6.21 23.70
CA PRO A 113 -11.84 -5.35 24.03
C PRO A 113 -11.59 -3.92 23.54
N MET A 114 -12.63 -3.28 23.00
CA MET A 114 -12.57 -1.89 22.58
C MET A 114 -12.35 -0.99 23.81
N PRO A 115 -11.41 -0.03 23.77
CA PRO A 115 -11.24 0.94 24.85
C PRO A 115 -12.54 1.71 25.12
N PRO A 116 -12.95 1.92 26.40
CA PRO A 116 -14.24 2.54 26.72
C PRO A 116 -14.44 3.93 26.11
N GLN A 117 -13.39 4.76 26.08
CA GLN A 117 -13.47 6.10 25.48
C GLN A 117 -13.71 6.01 23.97
N LEU A 118 -13.05 5.09 23.27
CA LEU A 118 -13.25 4.89 21.83
C LEU A 118 -14.68 4.41 21.56
N ALA A 119 -15.21 3.50 22.38
CA ALA A 119 -16.60 3.04 22.25
C ALA A 119 -17.60 4.19 22.45
N ALA A 120 -17.37 5.07 23.43
CA ALA A 120 -18.19 6.24 23.66
C ALA A 120 -18.15 7.21 22.47
N ASP A 121 -16.96 7.57 22.00
CA ASP A 121 -16.76 8.49 20.87
C ASP A 121 -17.45 7.95 19.59
N LEU A 122 -17.32 6.64 19.31
CA LEU A 122 -17.95 6.01 18.16
C LEU A 122 -19.48 5.93 18.30
N SER A 123 -20.00 5.63 19.49
CA SER A 123 -21.45 5.68 19.75
C SER A 123 -22.00 7.09 19.60
N THR A 124 -21.27 8.13 20.00
CA THR A 124 -21.66 9.53 19.75
C THR A 124 -21.66 9.86 18.25
N ALA A 125 -20.63 9.44 17.51
CA ALA A 125 -20.51 9.76 16.08
C ALA A 125 -21.48 8.97 15.19
N PHE A 126 -21.76 7.71 15.52
CA PHE A 126 -22.53 6.77 14.68
C PHE A 126 -23.83 6.28 15.32
N SER A 127 -24.25 6.86 16.45
CA SER A 127 -25.35 6.40 17.32
C SER A 127 -25.12 5.06 18.03
N SER A 128 -24.44 4.09 17.40
CA SER A 128 -24.03 2.83 18.02
C SER A 128 -22.90 2.14 17.25
N LEU A 129 -22.21 1.18 17.89
CA LEU A 129 -21.22 0.33 17.21
C LEU A 129 -21.84 -0.58 16.14
N GLU A 130 -23.08 -1.03 16.34
CA GLU A 130 -23.80 -1.82 15.32
C GLU A 130 -24.09 -0.99 14.07
N THR A 131 -24.49 0.28 14.26
CA THR A 131 -24.68 1.22 13.16
C THR A 131 -23.37 1.41 12.41
N LEU A 132 -22.25 1.67 13.11
CA LEU A 132 -20.93 1.81 12.48
C LEU A 132 -20.57 0.58 11.62
N ARG A 133 -20.72 -0.64 12.17
CA ARG A 133 -20.44 -1.88 11.43
C ARG A 133 -21.27 -1.95 10.16
N ARG A 134 -22.57 -1.69 10.26
CA ARG A 134 -23.48 -1.70 9.12
C ARG A 134 -23.07 -0.68 8.06
N GLU A 135 -22.82 0.58 8.45
CA GLU A 135 -22.43 1.64 7.52
C GLU A 135 -21.10 1.31 6.82
N MET A 136 -20.10 0.80 7.53
CA MET A 136 -18.82 0.39 6.92
C MET A 136 -19.01 -0.76 5.92
N THR A 137 -19.77 -1.79 6.28
CA THR A 137 -20.03 -2.93 5.38
C THR A 137 -20.86 -2.52 4.16
N LEU A 138 -21.90 -1.71 4.34
CA LEU A 138 -22.71 -1.21 3.22
C LEU A 138 -21.91 -0.30 2.30
N THR A 139 -21.06 0.56 2.86
CA THR A 139 -20.16 1.42 2.06
C THR A 139 -19.24 0.57 1.21
N ALA A 140 -18.58 -0.43 1.80
CA ALA A 140 -17.70 -1.34 1.07
C ALA A 140 -18.45 -2.14 -0.01
N ALA A 141 -19.63 -2.67 0.29
CA ALA A 141 -20.46 -3.43 -0.65
C ALA A 141 -21.01 -2.57 -1.80
N SER A 142 -21.16 -1.26 -1.58
CA SER A 142 -21.65 -0.31 -2.57
C SER A 142 -20.54 0.23 -3.50
N MET A 143 -19.27 -0.04 -3.19
CA MET A 143 -18.15 0.37 -4.05
C MET A 143 -18.12 -0.47 -5.32
N PHE A 144 -18.24 0.19 -6.47
CA PHE A 144 -18.05 -0.45 -7.77
C PHE A 144 -16.59 -0.39 -8.20
N GLY A 145 -15.76 -1.24 -7.58
CA GLY A 145 -14.34 -1.37 -7.91
C GLY A 145 -13.43 -1.55 -6.68
N PRO A 146 -12.12 -1.76 -6.92
CA PRO A 146 -11.15 -1.90 -5.84
C PRO A 146 -10.97 -0.57 -5.10
N GLY A 147 -10.91 -0.61 -3.77
CA GLY A 147 -10.60 0.55 -2.96
C GLY A 147 -10.63 0.26 -1.46
N PHE A 148 -10.62 1.33 -0.66
CA PHE A 148 -10.51 1.26 0.79
C PHE A 148 -11.62 2.07 1.47
N VAL A 149 -12.22 1.52 2.52
CA VAL A 149 -13.14 2.24 3.42
C VAL A 149 -12.37 2.64 4.67
N TRP A 150 -12.38 3.93 4.99
CA TRP A 150 -11.63 4.49 6.12
C TRP A 150 -12.58 4.95 7.23
N LEU A 151 -12.25 4.58 8.47
CA LEU A 151 -12.80 5.24 9.66
C LEU A 151 -11.88 6.42 10.00
N VAL A 152 -12.37 7.65 9.79
CA VAL A 152 -11.57 8.87 9.92
C VAL A 152 -12.06 9.71 11.09
N LYS A 153 -11.12 10.22 11.90
CA LYS A 153 -11.39 11.31 12.84
C LYS A 153 -11.11 12.64 12.14
N ALA A 154 -12.15 13.37 11.80
CA ALA A 154 -12.00 14.72 11.27
C ALA A 154 -11.42 15.63 12.37
N SER A 155 -10.37 16.38 12.05
CA SER A 155 -9.99 17.52 12.88
C SER A 155 -11.10 18.56 12.78
N SER A 156 -11.61 19.05 13.91
CA SER A 156 -12.49 20.21 13.91
C SER A 156 -11.71 21.41 13.37
N SER A 157 -11.88 21.73 12.08
CA SER A 157 -11.61 23.08 11.62
C SER A 157 -12.73 23.95 12.19
N ALA A 158 -12.55 24.43 13.42
CA ALA A 158 -13.25 25.64 13.80
C ALA A 158 -12.78 26.69 12.79
N ALA A 159 -13.64 27.02 11.83
CA ALA A 159 -13.49 28.22 11.04
C ALA A 159 -13.54 29.39 12.03
N SER A 160 -12.37 29.87 12.41
CA SER A 160 -12.16 31.21 12.95
C SER A 160 -12.09 32.21 11.80
#